data_AF-X1RTV8-F1
#
_entry.id   AF-X1RTV8-F1
#
_cell.length_a   1.000
_cell.length_b   1.000
_cell.length_c   1.000
_cell.angle_alpha   90.00
_cell.angle_beta   90.00
_cell.angle_gamma   90.00
#
_symmetry.space_group_name_H-M   'P 1'
#
loop_
_entity.id
_entity.type
_entity.pdbx_description
1 polymer ?
#
loop_
_entity_poly.entity_id
_entity_poly.type
_entity_poly.pdbx_seq_one_letter_code
_entity_poly.pdbx_strand_id
1 'polypeptide(L)' 'MFGWNEAAAEKAATDAEDELTNIETFEDMVKWWFKYYLATGHKRLGRIMLTSAKEMGILKDVEQKRQSDY' A
#
# COMPACT_ATOMS: atom_id res chain seq x y z
N MET A 1 -23.82 -1.05 -16.20
CA MET A 1 -23.62 -0.80 -14.76
C MET A 1 -22.44 -1.67 -14.34
N PHE A 2 -21.23 -1.10 -14.18
CA PHE A 2 -20.06 -1.88 -13.77
C PHE A 2 -20.28 -2.28 -12.30
N GLY A 3 -20.71 -3.51 -12.09
CA GLY A 3 -20.80 -4.11 -10.77
C GLY A 3 -19.39 -4.27 -10.24
N TRP A 4 -18.93 -3.29 -9.47
CA TRP A 4 -17.77 -3.46 -8.61
C TRP A 4 -18.10 -4.61 -7.67
N ASN A 5 -17.48 -5.76 -7.90
CA ASN A 5 -17.66 -6.91 -7.03
C ASN A 5 -16.85 -6.61 -5.77
N GLU A 6 -17.54 -6.15 -4.72
CA GLU A 6 -16.94 -5.74 -3.45
C GLU A 6 -16.03 -6.83 -2.88
N ALA A 7 -16.41 -8.10 -3.06
CA ALA A 7 -15.59 -9.26 -2.72
C ALA A 7 -14.25 -9.32 -3.50
N ALA A 8 -14.22 -8.89 -4.76
CA ALA A 8 -13.00 -8.84 -5.55
C ALA A 8 -12.09 -7.68 -5.13
N ALA A 9 -12.66 -6.53 -4.76
CA ALA A 9 -11.91 -5.39 -4.23
C ALA A 9 -11.35 -5.67 -2.83
N GLU A 10 -12.07 -6.44 -2.02
CA GLU A 10 -11.63 -6.88 -0.71
C GLU A 10 -10.52 -7.93 -0.81
N LYS A 11 -10.69 -8.93 -1.68
CA LYS A 11 -9.63 -9.89 -1.97
C LYS A 11 -8.36 -9.20 -2.46
N ALA A 12 -8.50 -8.24 -3.39
CA ALA A 12 -7.36 -7.46 -3.89
C ALA A 12 -6.70 -6.60 -2.80
N ALA A 13 -7.41 -6.22 -1.74
CA ALA A 13 -6.83 -5.52 -0.60
C ALA A 13 -5.99 -6.47 0.26
N THR A 14 -6.51 -7.66 0.57
CA THR A 14 -5.78 -8.69 1.32
C THR A 14 -4.54 -9.17 0.55
N ASP A 15 -4.69 -9.49 -0.73
CA ASP A 15 -3.56 -9.90 -1.58
C ASP A 15 -2.49 -8.78 -1.67
N ALA A 16 -2.92 -7.52 -1.67
CA ALA A 16 -2.01 -6.38 -1.66
C ALA A 16 -1.23 -6.25 -0.35
N GLU A 17 -1.87 -6.47 0.80
CA GLU A 17 -1.23 -6.47 2.13
C GLU A 17 -0.17 -7.58 2.22
N ASP A 18 -0.51 -8.80 1.79
CA ASP A 18 0.41 -9.95 1.83
C ASP A 18 1.62 -9.73 0.91
N GLU A 19 1.40 -9.24 -0.32
CA GLU A 19 2.48 -9.03 -1.29
C GLU A 19 3.39 -7.85 -0.93
N LEU A 20 2.91 -6.85 -0.20
CA LEU A 20 3.70 -5.67 0.17
C LEU A 20 4.93 -6.06 1.02
N THR A 21 4.85 -7.15 1.78
CA THR A 21 5.95 -7.65 2.61
C THR A 21 7.17 -8.16 1.82
N ASN A 22 6.98 -8.46 0.53
CA ASN A 22 8.00 -9.04 -0.35
C ASN A 22 8.54 -8.05 -1.39
N ILE A 23 8.22 -6.76 -1.28
CA ILE A 23 8.69 -5.73 -2.21
C ILE A 23 10.08 -5.29 -1.81
N GLU A 24 11.08 -5.60 -2.64
CA GLU A 24 12.48 -5.26 -2.38
C GLU A 24 12.96 -4.08 -3.23
N THR A 25 12.36 -3.88 -4.41
CA THR A 25 12.81 -2.85 -5.37
C THR A 25 11.71 -1.84 -5.69
N PHE A 26 12.12 -0.66 -6.17
CA PHE A 26 11.18 0.35 -6.67
C PHE A 26 10.38 -0.17 -7.87
N GLU A 27 10.97 -1.00 -8.73
CA GLU A 27 10.27 -1.59 -9.86
C GLU A 27 9.13 -2.52 -9.40
N ASP A 28 9.39 -3.35 -8.39
CA ASP A 28 8.37 -4.22 -7.79
C ASP A 28 7.26 -3.41 -7.13
N MET A 29 7.61 -2.29 -6.49
CA MET A 29 6.64 -1.37 -5.91
C MET A 29 5.71 -0.76 -6.96
N VAL A 30 6.26 -0.34 -8.11
CA VAL A 30 5.46 0.20 -9.21
C VAL A 30 4.55 -0.87 -9.80
N LYS A 31 5.06 -2.09 -9.99
CA LYS A 31 4.26 -3.24 -10.49
C LYS A 31 3.14 -3.61 -9.53
N TRP A 32 3.44 -3.70 -8.23
CA TRP A 32 2.46 -3.93 -7.17
C TRP A 32 1.39 -2.85 -7.16
N TRP A 33 1.79 -1.58 -7.22
CA TRP A 33 0.85 -0.47 -7.24
C TRP A 33 -0.07 -0.56 -8.47
N PHE A 34 0.49 -0.82 -9.66
CA PHE A 34 -0.28 -0.94 -10.89
C PHE A 34 -1.25 -2.14 -10.87
N LYS A 35 -0.84 -3.26 -10.26
CA LYS A 35 -1.67 -4.47 -10.13
C LYS A 35 -2.93 -4.23 -9.31
N TYR A 36 -2.82 -3.48 -8.21
CA TYR A 36 -3.92 -3.32 -7.26
C TYR A 36 -4.69 -1.99 -7.38
N TYR A 37 -4.15 -0.94 -8.00
CA TYR A 37 -4.82 0.37 -7.96
C TYR A 37 -6.19 0.39 -8.67
N LEU A 38 -6.38 -0.40 -9.73
CA LEU A 38 -7.65 -0.47 -10.45
C LEU A 38 -8.73 -1.22 -9.65
N ALA A 39 -8.34 -2.25 -8.91
CA ALA A 39 -9.27 -3.09 -8.16
C ALA A 39 -9.59 -2.51 -6.77
N THR A 40 -8.57 -2.06 -6.05
CA THR A 40 -8.66 -1.62 -4.64
C THR A 40 -8.90 -0.11 -4.53
N GLY A 41 -8.48 0.65 -5.54
CA GLY A 41 -8.56 2.11 -5.56
C GLY A 41 -7.39 2.79 -4.84
N HIS A 42 -6.93 3.92 -5.39
CA HIS A 42 -5.73 4.64 -4.94
C HIS A 42 -5.76 5.03 -3.45
N LYS A 43 -6.93 5.41 -2.89
CA LYS A 43 -7.04 5.79 -1.47
C LYS A 43 -6.87 4.61 -0.52
N ARG A 44 -7.50 3.48 -0.83
CA ARG A 44 -7.43 2.28 0.02
C ARG A 44 -6.05 1.64 -0.07
N LEU A 45 -5.48 1.58 -1.27
CA LEU A 45 -4.11 1.09 -1.48
C LEU A 45 -3.05 1.95 -0.77
N GLY A 46 -3.20 3.28 -0.80
CA GLY A 46 -2.33 4.18 -0.05
C GLY A 46 -2.42 4.00 1.47
N ARG A 47 -3.61 3.69 2.00
CA ARG A 47 -3.78 3.38 3.44
C ARG A 47 -3.08 2.08 3.82
N ILE A 48 -3.23 1.03 3.01
CA ILE A 48 -2.55 -0.25 3.20
C ILE A 48 -1.04 -0.03 3.31
N MET A 49 -0.47 0.69 2.34
CA MET A 49 0.97 0.99 2.32
C MET A 49 1.42 1.75 3.57
N LEU A 50 0.68 2.78 4.00
CA LEU A 50 1.02 3.56 5.19
C LEU A 50 0.89 2.76 6.49
N THR A 51 -0.14 1.91 6.61
CA THR A 51 -0.33 1.03 7.77
C THR A 51 0.82 0.04 7.87
N SER A 52 1.15 -0.66 6.77
CA SER A 52 2.27 -1.60 6.76
C SER A 52 3.61 -0.91 7.02
N ALA A 53 3.84 0.29 6.46
CA ALA A 53 5.04 1.08 6.76
C ALA A 53 5.12 1.49 8.24
N LYS A 54 3.97 1.72 8.90
CA LYS A 54 3.92 1.98 10.35
C LYS A 54 4.30 0.74 11.16
N GLU A 55 3.77 -0.41 10.80
CA GLU A 55 4.02 -1.70 11.46
C GLU A 55 5.48 -2.13 11.31
N MET A 56 6.07 -1.91 10.14
CA MET A 56 7.49 -2.13 9.86
C MET A 56 8.41 -1.07 10.51
N GLY A 57 7.85 -0.05 11.17
CA GLY A 57 8.61 1.00 11.85
C GLY A 57 9.20 2.09 10.94
N ILE A 58 9.04 1.98 9.62
CA ILE A 58 9.59 2.91 8.61
C ILE A 58 9.11 4.35 8.86
N LEU A 59 7.84 4.54 9.26
CA LEU A 59 7.29 5.88 9.48
C LEU A 59 7.87 6.60 10.70
N LYS A 60 8.44 5.88 11.68
CA LYS A 60 9.11 6.51 12.83
C LYS A 60 10.35 7.29 12.39
N ASP A 61 11.06 6.77 11.41
CA ASP A 61 12.26 7.40 10.84
C ASP A 61 11.91 8.66 10.01
N VAL A 62 10.74 8.63 9.35
CA VAL A 62 10.21 9.78 8.58
C VAL A 62 9.74 10.90 9.50
N GLU A 63 9.06 10.57 10.60
CA GLU A 63 8.60 11.57 11.59
C GLU A 63 9.76 12.22 12.35
N GLN A 64 10.82 11.47 12.68
CA GLN A 64 12.03 12.03 13.29
C GLN A 64 12.79 12.98 12.35
N LYS A 65 12.93 12.65 11.05
CA LYS A 65 13.51 13.58 10.07
C LYS A 65 12.74 14.89 9.98
N ARG A 66 11.40 14.81 9.97
CA ARG A 66 10.53 15.99 9.88
C ARG A 66 10.63 16.92 11.09
N GLN A 67 10.96 16.40 12.28
CA GLN A 67 11.20 17.22 13.49
C GLN A 67 12.63 17.80 13.55
N SER A 68 13.60 17.21 12.86
CA SER A 68 14.99 17.71 12.80
C SER A 68 15.19 18.83 11.77
N ASP A 69 14.28 18.96 10.80
CA ASP A 69 14.33 19.97 9.74
C ASP A 69 13.60 21.29 10.13
N TYR A 70 13.11 21.38 11.38
CA TYR A 70 12.51 22.57 11.99
C TYR A 70 13.38 23.11 13.13
#